data_AF-A0A1F8LCQ0-F1
#
_entry.id   AF-A0A1F8LCQ0-F1
#
_cell.length_a   1.000
_cell.length_b   1.000
_cell.length_c   1.000
_cell.angle_alpha   90.00
_cell.angle_beta   90.00
_cell.angle_gamma   90.00
#
_symmetry.space_group_name_H-M   'P 1'
#
loop_
_entity.id
_entity.type
_entity.pdbx_description
1 polymer ?
#
loop_
_entity_poly.entity_id
_entity_poly.type
_entity_poly.pdbx_seq_one_letter_code
_entity_poly.pdbx_strand_id
1 'polypeptide(L)'
;MPSVVSPERFPDPEIDAPASGGEGVAVLAGGCFWCVEAVYKQLDGVSSVRSGYAGGTAETADYQTVCGGTTDHAEVVEVRYDPAKIGFGQILKAFFSIAHDPTQLDRQGPDVGRQYRSAIFYTTEGQKRVADSYIAQLDRAKVFDRPIVTEVAPLERFYEAETYHQDYAARNPLNPYILFNARPKVEKVRKHFADRLKGAARRS
;
A
#
# COMPACT_ATOMS: atom_id res chain seq x y z
N MET A 1 12.06 -0.29 11.04
CA MET A 1 13.21 -0.05 10.15
C MET A 1 12.68 -0.02 8.73
N PRO A 2 12.99 0.98 7.90
CA PRO A 2 12.54 1.00 6.52
C PRO A 2 13.04 -0.28 5.81
N SER A 3 12.30 -0.77 4.81
CA SER A 3 12.76 -1.88 3.96
C SER A 3 14.24 -1.66 3.62
N VAL A 4 15.07 -2.62 4.06
CA VAL A 4 16.54 -2.58 3.97
C VAL A 4 17.00 -2.71 2.50
N VAL A 5 16.06 -3.07 1.62
CA VAL A 5 16.30 -3.31 0.21
C VAL A 5 16.09 -2.02 -0.58
N SER A 6 17.09 -1.66 -1.41
CA SER A 6 16.96 -0.52 -2.33
C SER A 6 15.82 -0.76 -3.33
N PRO A 7 14.92 0.21 -3.58
CA PRO A 7 13.86 0.09 -4.57
C PRO A 7 14.33 -0.27 -5.98
N GLU A 8 15.59 0.02 -6.33
CA GLU A 8 16.21 -0.33 -7.62
C GLU A 8 16.37 -1.85 -7.82
N ARG A 9 16.37 -2.64 -6.74
CA ARG A 9 16.44 -4.11 -6.82
C ARG A 9 15.10 -4.76 -7.17
N PHE A 10 14.01 -3.99 -7.21
CA PHE A 10 12.68 -4.51 -7.48
C PHE A 10 12.44 -4.55 -8.99
N PRO A 11 12.31 -5.74 -9.59
CA PRO A 11 12.03 -5.85 -11.01
C PRO A 11 10.66 -5.24 -11.32
N ASP A 12 10.50 -4.77 -12.56
CA ASP A 12 9.18 -4.39 -13.04
C ASP A 12 8.28 -5.63 -13.15
N PRO A 13 6.99 -5.52 -12.77
CA PRO A 13 6.03 -6.60 -12.90
C PRO A 13 5.97 -7.14 -14.33
N GLU A 14 6.10 -8.45 -14.49
CA GLU A 14 6.03 -9.14 -15.78
C GLU A 14 4.62 -9.09 -16.41
N ILE A 15 3.59 -9.00 -15.58
CA ILE A 15 2.19 -8.94 -15.99
C ILE A 15 1.47 -7.82 -15.28
N ASP A 16 0.41 -7.32 -15.91
CA ASP A 16 -0.47 -6.32 -15.33
C ASP A 16 -1.94 -6.72 -15.52
N ALA A 17 -2.82 -6.16 -14.69
CA ALA A 17 -4.24 -6.31 -14.87
C ALA A 17 -4.65 -5.55 -16.14
N PRO A 18 -5.51 -6.12 -16.99
CA PRO A 18 -5.94 -5.43 -18.19
C PRO A 18 -6.58 -4.10 -17.80
N ALA A 19 -6.20 -3.03 -18.52
CA ALA A 19 -6.84 -1.74 -18.39
C ALA A 19 -8.31 -1.88 -18.79
N SER A 20 -9.21 -2.00 -17.81
CA SER A 20 -10.62 -1.71 -18.03
C SER A 20 -10.72 -0.21 -18.32
N GLY A 21 -11.53 0.22 -19.30
CA GLY A 21 -11.65 1.63 -19.70
C GLY A 21 -12.22 2.60 -18.65
N GLY A 22 -12.14 2.26 -17.36
CA GLY A 22 -12.53 3.06 -16.21
C GLY A 22 -11.44 3.07 -15.13
N GLU A 23 -11.73 3.75 -14.02
CA GLU A 23 -10.84 3.86 -12.87
C GLU A 23 -10.54 2.49 -12.25
N GLY A 24 -9.25 2.22 -12.02
CA GLY A 24 -8.80 1.05 -11.28
C GLY A 24 -8.87 1.28 -9.78
N VAL A 25 -9.15 0.22 -9.01
CA VAL A 25 -9.22 0.27 -7.54
C VAL A 25 -8.33 -0.82 -6.95
N ALA A 26 -7.44 -0.48 -6.03
CA ALA A 26 -6.61 -1.41 -5.28
C ALA A 26 -6.80 -1.20 -3.77
N VAL A 27 -6.99 -2.27 -2.98
CA VAL A 27 -7.09 -2.18 -1.52
C VAL A 27 -5.91 -2.91 -0.88
N LEU A 28 -5.08 -2.17 -0.14
CA LEU A 28 -3.76 -2.63 0.30
C LEU A 28 -3.55 -2.35 1.79
N ALA A 29 -3.08 -3.35 2.54
CA ALA A 29 -2.64 -3.25 3.93
C ALA A 29 -1.12 -3.33 4.03
N GLY A 30 -0.48 -2.36 4.67
CA GLY A 30 0.99 -2.27 4.76
C GLY A 30 1.48 -1.69 6.08
N GLY A 31 0.78 -1.99 7.19
CA GLY A 31 0.96 -1.29 8.46
C GLY A 31 0.16 0.00 8.52
N CYS A 32 0.63 0.99 9.29
CA CYS A 32 -0.11 2.23 9.50
C CYS A 32 -0.56 2.90 8.19
N PHE A 33 -1.87 3.01 8.00
CA PHE A 33 -2.47 3.54 6.78
C PHE A 33 -2.09 5.00 6.48
N TRP A 34 -1.72 5.82 7.47
CA TRP A 34 -1.26 7.20 7.25
C TRP A 34 0.03 7.25 6.44
N CYS A 35 0.92 6.28 6.71
CA CYS A 35 2.19 6.17 6.01
C CYS A 35 1.99 5.66 4.58
N VAL A 36 1.11 4.67 4.41
CA VAL A 36 0.80 4.07 3.10
C VAL A 36 0.05 5.06 2.21
N GLU A 37 -0.91 5.80 2.79
CA GLU A 37 -1.66 6.86 2.11
C GLU A 37 -0.71 7.94 1.56
N ALA A 38 0.23 8.40 2.40
CA ALA A 38 1.20 9.43 2.03
C ALA A 38 2.09 9.00 0.84
N VAL A 39 2.45 7.71 0.76
CA VAL A 39 3.22 7.13 -0.35
C VAL A 39 2.43 7.21 -1.65
N TYR A 40 1.22 6.67 -1.70
CA TYR A 40 0.43 6.61 -2.93
C TYR A 40 -0.03 7.98 -3.43
N LYS A 41 -0.26 8.94 -2.52
CA LYS A 41 -0.62 10.31 -2.90
C LYS A 41 0.44 11.01 -3.76
N GLN A 42 1.70 10.56 -3.73
CA GLN A 42 2.75 11.13 -4.56
C GLN A 42 2.71 10.67 -6.03
N LEU A 43 2.08 9.53 -6.33
CA LEU A 43 2.21 8.87 -7.64
C LEU A 43 1.29 9.49 -8.69
N ASP A 44 1.84 9.74 -9.88
CA ASP A 44 1.08 10.13 -11.07
C ASP A 44 0.22 8.96 -11.55
N GLY A 45 -0.98 9.28 -12.00
CA GLY A 45 -2.02 8.28 -12.28
C GLY A 45 -2.86 7.88 -11.06
N VAL A 46 -2.42 8.11 -9.82
CA VAL A 46 -3.28 7.91 -8.64
C VAL A 46 -4.22 9.10 -8.47
N SER A 47 -5.53 8.88 -8.62
CA SER A 47 -6.58 9.90 -8.53
C SER A 47 -6.96 10.20 -7.08
N SER A 48 -7.13 9.17 -6.26
CA SER A 48 -7.55 9.27 -4.86
C SER A 48 -6.96 8.15 -4.01
N VAL A 49 -6.74 8.43 -2.72
CA VAL A 49 -6.33 7.44 -1.73
C VAL A 49 -7.14 7.68 -0.47
N ARG A 50 -7.87 6.65 0.00
CA ARG A 50 -8.68 6.71 1.23
C ARG A 50 -8.20 5.69 2.23
N SER A 51 -7.97 6.12 3.46
CA SER A 51 -7.63 5.25 4.59
C SER A 51 -8.91 4.54 5.10
N GLY A 52 -8.80 3.27 5.50
CA GLY A 52 -9.94 2.48 5.93
C GLY A 52 -9.58 1.16 6.60
N TYR A 53 -10.60 0.33 6.78
CA TYR A 53 -10.53 -1.00 7.38
C TYR A 53 -11.09 -2.05 6.41
N ALA A 54 -10.46 -3.22 6.35
CA ALA A 54 -10.96 -4.36 5.57
C ALA A 54 -10.51 -5.70 6.18
N GLY A 55 -11.25 -6.77 5.87
CA GLY A 55 -10.98 -8.14 6.34
C GLY A 55 -11.77 -8.55 7.59
N GLY A 56 -12.42 -7.61 8.28
CA GLY A 56 -13.40 -7.87 9.34
C GLY A 56 -14.83 -7.47 8.95
N THR A 57 -15.73 -7.39 9.93
CA THR A 57 -17.15 -7.10 9.72
C THR A 57 -17.51 -5.61 9.89
N ALA A 58 -18.69 -5.20 9.44
CA ALA A 58 -19.12 -3.80 9.48
C ALA A 58 -19.27 -3.26 10.91
N GLU A 59 -19.69 -4.11 11.85
CA GLU A 59 -20.01 -3.76 13.22
C GLU A 59 -18.76 -3.40 14.04
N THR A 60 -17.58 -3.80 13.55
CA THR A 60 -16.29 -3.63 14.24
C THR A 60 -15.33 -2.73 13.48
N ALA A 61 -15.80 -2.06 12.43
CA ALA A 61 -15.01 -1.23 11.53
C ALA A 61 -14.90 0.23 12.01
N ASP A 62 -14.42 0.43 13.24
CA ASP A 62 -14.12 1.74 13.83
C ASP A 62 -12.72 1.74 14.47
N TYR A 63 -12.10 2.92 14.57
CA TYR A 63 -10.71 3.02 15.01
C TYR A 63 -10.48 2.42 16.40
N GLN A 64 -11.39 2.62 17.35
CA GLN A 64 -11.21 2.17 18.73
C GLN A 64 -11.26 0.65 18.81
N THR A 65 -12.21 0.04 18.12
CA THR A 65 -12.34 -1.43 18.08
C THR A 65 -11.20 -2.07 17.31
N VAL A 66 -10.80 -1.51 16.16
CA VAL A 66 -9.68 -2.03 15.35
C VAL A 66 -8.33 -1.89 16.07
N CYS A 67 -8.06 -0.75 16.72
CA CYS A 67 -6.84 -0.56 17.50
C CYS A 67 -6.74 -1.48 18.72
N GLY A 68 -7.87 -2.00 19.21
CA GLY A 68 -7.91 -3.04 20.24
C GLY A 68 -7.25 -4.36 19.80
N GLY A 69 -7.04 -4.57 18.49
CA GLY A 69 -6.34 -5.73 17.93
C GLY A 69 -7.11 -7.06 18.05
N THR A 70 -8.40 -6.99 18.37
CA THR A 70 -9.28 -8.15 18.56
C THR A 70 -10.19 -8.43 17.36
N THR A 71 -10.10 -7.63 16.31
CA THR A 71 -10.85 -7.79 15.07
C THR A 71 -9.99 -8.41 13.97
N ASP A 72 -10.63 -8.85 12.89
CA ASP A 72 -9.93 -9.30 11.68
C ASP A 72 -9.59 -8.16 10.70
N HIS A 73 -9.93 -6.92 11.06
CA HIS A 73 -9.62 -5.76 10.22
C HIS A 73 -8.12 -5.54 10.11
N ALA A 74 -7.65 -5.25 8.91
CA ALA A 74 -6.41 -4.56 8.64
C ALA A 74 -6.69 -3.07 8.45
N GLU A 75 -5.76 -2.21 8.89
CA GLU A 75 -5.64 -0.87 8.33
C GLU A 75 -5.24 -0.98 6.85
N VAL A 76 -6.06 -0.40 5.98
CA VAL A 76 -5.89 -0.45 4.54
C VAL A 76 -5.96 0.94 3.94
N VAL A 77 -5.46 1.05 2.70
CA VAL A 77 -5.79 2.15 1.80
C VAL A 77 -6.54 1.64 0.58
N GLU A 78 -7.60 2.33 0.19
CA GLU A 78 -8.19 2.22 -1.15
C GLU A 78 -7.49 3.21 -2.07
N VAL A 79 -6.73 2.70 -3.03
CA VAL A 79 -6.04 3.47 -4.07
C VAL A 79 -6.86 3.42 -5.34
N ARG A 80 -7.36 4.58 -5.76
CA ARG A 80 -8.01 4.80 -7.04
C ARG A 80 -6.99 5.35 -8.03
N TYR A 81 -6.93 4.76 -9.23
CA TYR A 81 -5.91 5.11 -10.21
C TYR A 81 -6.42 5.00 -11.64
N ASP A 82 -5.76 5.70 -12.55
CA ASP A 82 -5.95 5.66 -13.99
C ASP A 82 -5.05 4.55 -14.59
N PRO A 83 -5.62 3.41 -15.04
CA PRO A 83 -4.83 2.30 -15.59
C PRO A 83 -4.06 2.67 -16.87
N ALA A 84 -4.41 3.78 -17.54
CA ALA A 84 -3.66 4.29 -18.70
C ALA A 84 -2.36 4.99 -18.30
N LYS A 85 -2.21 5.41 -17.03
CA LYS A 85 -1.02 6.10 -16.51
C LYS A 85 -0.18 5.22 -15.60
N ILE A 86 -0.84 4.45 -14.74
CA ILE A 86 -0.18 3.54 -13.79
C ILE A 86 -0.99 2.24 -13.69
N GLY A 87 -0.34 1.11 -13.96
CA GLY A 87 -0.98 -0.20 -13.87
C GLY A 87 -0.95 -0.77 -12.45
N PHE A 88 -1.74 -1.82 -12.22
CA PHE A 88 -1.83 -2.48 -10.91
C PHE A 88 -0.49 -3.09 -10.50
N GLY A 89 0.27 -3.64 -11.44
CA GLY A 89 1.61 -4.14 -11.17
C GLY A 89 2.53 -3.03 -10.60
N GLN A 90 2.47 -1.82 -11.17
CA GLN A 90 3.29 -0.71 -10.69
C GLN A 90 2.86 -0.20 -9.31
N ILE A 91 1.55 -0.25 -9.03
CA ILE A 91 1.02 -0.06 -7.67
C ILE A 91 1.65 -1.08 -6.70
N LEU A 92 1.70 -2.36 -7.06
CA LEU A 92 2.35 -3.39 -6.24
C LEU A 92 3.87 -3.21 -6.13
N LYS A 93 4.54 -2.71 -7.17
CA LYS A 93 5.97 -2.37 -7.08
C LYS A 93 6.21 -1.31 -6.00
N ALA A 94 5.40 -0.25 -5.96
CA ALA A 94 5.48 0.75 -4.89
C ALA A 94 5.13 0.17 -3.50
N PHE A 95 4.13 -0.73 -3.44
CA PHE A 95 3.76 -1.46 -2.23
C PHE A 95 4.95 -2.20 -1.61
N PHE A 96 5.55 -3.13 -2.36
CA PHE A 96 6.64 -3.98 -1.86
C PHE A 96 7.97 -3.26 -1.69
N SER A 97 8.27 -2.24 -2.50
CA SER A 97 9.57 -1.56 -2.45
C SER A 97 9.65 -0.41 -1.43
N ILE A 98 8.53 0.23 -1.10
CA ILE A 98 8.52 1.46 -0.31
C ILE A 98 7.49 1.46 0.81
N ALA A 99 6.26 1.03 0.53
CA ALA A 99 5.15 1.24 1.46
C ALA A 99 5.37 0.56 2.82
N HIS A 100 5.97 -0.63 2.83
CA HIS A 100 6.16 -1.43 4.03
C HIS A 100 7.22 -2.54 3.86
N ASP A 101 7.53 -3.27 4.92
CA ASP A 101 8.29 -4.52 4.90
C ASP A 101 7.32 -5.72 4.86
N PRO A 102 7.23 -6.47 3.75
CA PRO A 102 6.27 -7.56 3.57
C PRO A 102 6.69 -8.87 4.25
N THR A 103 7.83 -8.90 4.95
CA THR A 103 8.37 -10.09 5.64
C THR A 103 8.03 -10.13 7.12
N GLN A 104 7.40 -9.06 7.63
CA GLN A 104 6.97 -8.92 9.01
C GLN A 104 5.51 -9.38 9.16
N LEU A 105 5.32 -10.52 9.81
CA LEU A 105 3.99 -11.05 10.12
C LEU A 105 3.34 -10.21 11.22
N ASP A 106 2.10 -9.76 10.97
CA ASP A 106 1.27 -8.98 11.92
C ASP A 106 2.03 -7.81 12.58
N ARG A 107 2.87 -7.12 11.80
CA ARG A 107 3.73 -6.04 12.27
C ARG A 107 4.19 -5.16 11.12
N GLN A 108 4.38 -3.88 11.40
CA GLN A 108 5.21 -3.01 10.60
C GLN A 108 6.08 -2.09 11.46
N GLY A 109 7.37 -2.41 11.55
CA GLY A 109 8.30 -1.64 12.37
C GLY A 109 7.87 -1.64 13.85
N PRO A 110 7.59 -0.46 14.45
CA PRO A 110 7.13 -0.38 15.83
C PRO A 110 5.67 -0.78 16.03
N ASP A 111 4.87 -0.83 14.96
CA ASP A 111 3.44 -1.10 15.03
C ASP A 111 3.20 -2.61 15.00
N VAL A 112 2.64 -3.17 16.08
CA VAL A 112 2.47 -4.62 16.28
C VAL A 112 0.99 -4.95 16.42
N GLY A 113 0.53 -5.94 15.66
CA GLY A 113 -0.85 -6.41 15.66
C GLY A 113 -1.33 -6.79 14.26
N ARG A 114 -2.34 -7.66 14.21
CA ARG A 114 -2.96 -8.15 12.97
C ARG A 114 -3.56 -7.03 12.12
N GLN A 115 -3.93 -5.91 12.74
CA GLN A 115 -4.36 -4.71 12.05
C GLN A 115 -3.27 -4.05 11.21
N TYR A 116 -1.99 -4.34 11.49
CA TYR A 116 -0.84 -3.83 10.74
C TYR A 116 -0.24 -4.87 9.78
N ARG A 117 -0.92 -5.99 9.56
CA ARG A 117 -0.44 -7.05 8.66
C ARG A 117 -0.28 -6.55 7.23
N SER A 118 0.55 -7.25 6.47
CA SER A 118 0.64 -7.04 5.03
C SER A 118 -0.44 -7.85 4.32
N ALA A 119 -1.29 -7.18 3.54
CA ALA A 119 -2.34 -7.84 2.76
C ALA A 119 -2.65 -7.08 1.46
N ILE A 120 -3.09 -7.82 0.44
CA ILE A 120 -3.64 -7.34 -0.82
C ILE A 120 -5.07 -7.87 -0.92
N PHE A 121 -6.05 -6.98 -0.82
CA PHE A 121 -7.46 -7.32 -0.98
C PHE A 121 -7.87 -7.10 -2.44
N TYR A 122 -7.92 -8.18 -3.23
CA TYR A 122 -8.21 -8.10 -4.65
C TYR A 122 -9.71 -7.92 -4.93
N THR A 123 -10.03 -7.10 -5.92
CA THR A 123 -11.42 -6.88 -6.38
C THR A 123 -11.76 -7.70 -7.63
N THR A 124 -10.75 -8.28 -8.28
CA THR A 124 -10.90 -9.12 -9.48
C THR A 124 -9.88 -10.24 -9.51
N GLU A 125 -10.19 -11.32 -10.22
CA GLU A 125 -9.25 -12.43 -10.49
C GLU A 125 -8.03 -11.98 -11.33
N GLY A 126 -8.14 -10.88 -12.07
CA GLY A 126 -7.00 -10.25 -12.73
C GLY A 126 -5.98 -9.73 -11.72
N GLN A 127 -6.45 -9.00 -10.70
CA GLN A 127 -5.59 -8.50 -9.62
C GLN A 127 -4.95 -9.64 -8.82
N LYS A 128 -5.73 -10.67 -8.48
CA LYS A 128 -5.20 -11.85 -7.79
C LYS A 128 -4.01 -12.45 -8.53
N ARG A 129 -4.17 -12.71 -9.84
CA ARG A 129 -3.10 -13.29 -10.68
C ARG A 129 -1.85 -12.40 -10.73
N VAL A 130 -2.02 -11.09 -10.85
CA VAL A 130 -0.89 -10.14 -10.86
C VAL A 130 -0.18 -10.11 -9.51
N ALA A 131 -0.93 -10.09 -8.40
CA ALA A 131 -0.36 -10.14 -7.06
C ALA A 131 0.45 -11.43 -6.82
N ASP A 132 -0.15 -12.59 -7.10
CA ASP A 132 0.50 -13.89 -6.97
C ASP A 132 1.76 -13.97 -7.85
N SER A 133 1.66 -13.52 -9.11
CA SER A 133 2.79 -13.52 -10.05
C SER A 133 3.91 -12.60 -9.59
N TYR A 134 3.59 -11.41 -9.08
CA TYR A 134 4.60 -10.45 -8.65
C TYR A 134 5.29 -10.89 -7.37
N ILE A 135 4.57 -11.46 -6.39
CA ILE A 135 5.18 -12.09 -5.19
C ILE A 135 6.15 -13.18 -5.64
N ALA A 136 5.73 -14.09 -6.52
CA ALA A 136 6.58 -15.15 -7.04
C ALA A 136 7.81 -14.60 -7.80
N GLN A 137 7.66 -13.48 -8.52
CA GLN A 137 8.76 -12.80 -9.19
C GLN A 137 9.78 -12.23 -8.20
N LEU A 138 9.32 -11.60 -7.11
CA LEU A 138 10.18 -11.07 -6.05
C LEU A 138 10.93 -12.19 -5.30
N ASP A 139 10.27 -13.32 -5.05
CA ASP A 139 10.89 -14.50 -4.44
C ASP A 139 11.98 -15.10 -5.36
N ARG A 140 11.71 -15.25 -6.66
CA ARG A 140 12.70 -15.72 -7.65
C ARG A 140 13.91 -14.79 -7.73
N ALA A 141 13.66 -13.47 -7.70
CA ALA A 141 14.70 -12.45 -7.72
C ALA A 141 15.46 -12.32 -6.39
N LYS A 142 15.02 -13.01 -5.32
CA LYS A 142 15.59 -12.94 -3.97
C LYS A 142 15.76 -11.50 -3.50
N VAL A 143 14.72 -10.70 -3.71
CA VAL A 143 14.73 -9.28 -3.33
C VAL A 143 14.79 -9.16 -1.82
N PHE A 144 14.05 -10.01 -1.10
CA PHE A 144 14.05 -10.09 0.36
C PHE A 144 14.86 -11.30 0.85
N ASP A 145 15.53 -11.12 1.99
CA ASP A 145 16.27 -12.20 2.66
C ASP A 145 15.34 -13.16 3.43
N ARG A 146 14.11 -12.72 3.71
CA ARG A 146 13.07 -13.47 4.40
C ARG A 146 11.86 -13.67 3.47
N PRO A 147 11.08 -14.75 3.65
CA PRO A 147 9.87 -14.98 2.87
C PRO A 147 8.88 -13.82 2.98
N ILE A 148 8.23 -13.50 1.87
CA ILE A 148 7.07 -12.60 1.85
C ILE A 148 5.91 -13.30 2.56
N VAL A 149 5.30 -12.63 3.53
CA VAL A 149 4.13 -13.12 4.30
C VAL A 149 2.84 -12.36 3.96
N THR A 150 2.86 -11.58 2.88
CA THR A 150 1.70 -10.82 2.40
C THR A 150 0.53 -11.74 2.08
N GLU A 151 -0.61 -11.50 2.73
CA GLU A 151 -1.88 -12.16 2.44
C GLU A 151 -2.45 -11.67 1.09
N VAL A 152 -2.97 -12.58 0.26
CA VAL A 152 -3.72 -12.23 -0.96
C VAL A 152 -5.12 -12.81 -0.83
N ALA A 153 -6.10 -11.94 -0.55
CA ALA A 153 -7.47 -12.33 -0.21
C ALA A 153 -8.49 -11.53 -1.01
N PRO A 154 -9.71 -12.07 -1.25
CA PRO A 154 -10.75 -11.30 -1.91
C PRO A 154 -11.19 -10.13 -1.02
N LEU A 155 -11.48 -8.98 -1.62
CA LEU A 155 -12.12 -7.88 -0.91
C LEU A 155 -13.60 -8.18 -0.73
N GLU A 156 -14.04 -8.47 0.49
CA GLU A 156 -15.47 -8.54 0.82
C GLU A 156 -16.09 -7.14 0.88
N ARG A 157 -15.48 -6.25 1.67
CA ARG A 157 -15.91 -4.86 1.82
C ARG A 157 -14.77 -3.97 2.30
N PHE A 158 -14.79 -2.72 1.85
CA PHE A 158 -13.98 -1.63 2.37
C PHE A 158 -14.83 -0.73 3.27
N TYR A 159 -14.33 -0.44 4.46
CA TYR A 159 -14.96 0.48 5.41
C TYR A 159 -14.07 1.72 5.52
N GLU A 160 -14.59 2.87 5.10
CA GLU A 160 -13.83 4.12 5.17
C GLU A 160 -13.59 4.51 6.63
N ALA A 161 -12.34 4.82 6.97
CA ALA A 161 -11.98 5.29 8.30
C ALA A 161 -12.47 6.73 8.51
N GLU A 162 -12.54 7.12 9.77
CA GLU A 162 -13.01 8.42 10.21
C GLU A 162 -12.25 9.57 9.53
N THR A 163 -12.94 10.68 9.27
CA THR A 163 -12.41 11.81 8.48
C THR A 163 -11.15 12.45 9.06
N TYR A 164 -10.86 12.25 10.34
CA TYR A 164 -9.64 12.73 10.97
C TYR A 164 -8.40 11.87 10.62
N HIS A 165 -8.58 10.64 10.15
CA HIS A 165 -7.50 9.78 9.65
C HIS A 165 -7.13 10.06 8.19
N GLN A 166 -8.06 10.64 7.42
CA GLN A 166 -7.80 11.01 6.03
C GLN A 166 -6.82 12.18 5.98
N ASP A 167 -5.82 12.08 5.10
CA ASP A 167 -4.81 13.11 4.89
C ASP A 167 -3.95 13.38 6.14
N TYR A 168 -3.89 12.43 7.08
CA TYR A 168 -3.28 12.66 8.38
C TYR A 168 -1.83 13.12 8.29
N ALA A 169 -1.00 12.47 7.45
CA ALA A 169 0.40 12.83 7.28
C ALA A 169 0.58 14.25 6.68
N ALA A 170 -0.30 14.65 5.76
CA ALA A 170 -0.28 15.97 5.14
C ALA A 170 -0.75 17.07 6.11
N ARG A 171 -1.74 16.75 6.95
CA ARG A 171 -2.30 17.66 7.96
C ARG A 171 -1.42 17.79 9.20
N ASN A 172 -0.59 16.79 9.48
CA ASN A 172 0.25 16.71 10.68
C ASN A 172 1.73 16.44 10.32
N PRO A 173 2.37 17.27 9.48
CA PRO A 173 3.71 16.98 8.94
C PRO A 173 4.82 16.99 9.99
N LEU A 174 4.59 17.64 11.14
CA LEU A 174 5.53 17.70 12.26
C LEU A 174 5.22 16.69 13.37
N ASN A 175 4.19 15.85 13.21
CA ASN A 175 3.93 14.78 14.17
C ASN A 175 5.15 13.83 14.18
N PRO A 176 5.75 13.54 15.35
CA PRO A 176 6.94 12.69 15.45
C PRO A 176 6.78 11.35 14.72
N TYR A 177 5.61 10.72 14.87
CA TYR A 177 5.32 9.45 14.20
C TYR A 177 5.40 9.58 12.67
N ILE A 178 4.86 10.64 12.09
CA ILE A 178 4.90 10.92 10.65
C ILE A 178 6.34 11.21 10.18
N LEU A 179 7.10 11.98 10.97
CA LEU A 179 8.49 12.29 10.67
C LEU A 179 9.40 11.05 10.63
N PHE A 180 9.14 10.07 11.51
CA PHE A 180 9.95 8.85 11.60
C PHE A 180 9.49 7.74 10.64
N ASN A 181 8.17 7.61 10.40
CA ASN A 181 7.63 6.46 9.67
C ASN A 181 7.15 6.79 8.24
N ALA A 182 6.50 7.94 8.02
CA ALA A 182 5.93 8.30 6.72
C ALA A 182 6.94 9.08 5.85
N ARG A 183 7.60 10.09 6.42
CA ARG A 183 8.50 10.98 5.68
C ARG A 183 9.63 10.22 4.94
N PRO A 184 10.34 9.26 5.56
CA PRO A 184 11.38 8.51 4.84
C PRO A 184 10.82 7.70 3.66
N LYS A 185 9.58 7.19 3.78
CA LYS A 185 8.92 6.47 2.69
C LYS A 185 8.59 7.42 1.53
N VAL A 186 8.02 8.60 1.83
CA VAL A 186 7.74 9.64 0.81
C VAL A 186 9.02 10.10 0.11
N GLU A 187 10.12 10.29 0.85
CA GLU A 187 11.42 10.63 0.27
C GLU A 187 11.95 9.54 -0.67
N LYS A 188 11.79 8.25 -0.29
CA LYS A 188 12.11 7.12 -1.18
C LYS A 188 11.25 7.14 -2.45
N VAL A 189 9.96 7.44 -2.37
CA VAL A 189 9.10 7.57 -3.58
C VAL A 189 9.66 8.66 -4.48
N ARG A 190 9.94 9.84 -3.92
CA ARG A 190 10.46 10.98 -4.71
C ARG A 190 11.79 10.69 -5.39
N LYS A 191 12.63 9.89 -4.76
CA LYS A 191 13.94 9.49 -5.30
C LYS A 191 13.83 8.41 -6.37
N HIS A 192 13.05 7.36 -6.12
CA HIS A 192 13.08 6.13 -6.93
C HIS A 192 11.92 5.98 -7.92
N PHE A 193 10.90 6.83 -7.80
CA PHE A 193 9.75 6.91 -8.70
C PHE A 193 9.60 8.33 -9.27
N ALA A 194 10.72 9.02 -9.51
CA ALA A 194 10.75 10.44 -9.89
C ALA A 194 9.98 10.74 -11.19
N ASP A 195 10.06 9.84 -12.17
CA ASP A 195 9.33 9.84 -13.44
C ASP A 195 7.83 9.58 -13.27
N ARG A 196 7.43 9.03 -12.12
CA ARG A 196 6.05 8.72 -11.76
C ARG A 196 5.50 9.63 -10.67
N LEU A 197 6.10 10.80 -10.41
CA LEU A 197 5.54 11.77 -9.47
C LEU A 197 4.46 12.62 -10.13
N LYS A 198 3.41 12.95 -9.37
CA LYS A 198 2.42 13.94 -9.81
C LYS A 198 3.11 15.24 -10.22
N GLY A 199 2.86 15.67 -11.46
CA GLY A 199 3.46 16.88 -12.03
C GLY A 199 4.87 16.73 -12.60
N ALA A 200 5.45 15.53 -12.64
CA ALA A 200 6.73 15.28 -13.31
C ALA A 200 6.68 15.62 -14.82
N ALA A 201 5.57 15.31 -15.50
CA ALA A 201 5.36 15.65 -16.90
C ALA A 201 5.14 17.14 -17.20
N ARG A 202 5.03 18.01 -16.18
CA ARG A 202 4.81 19.46 -16.35
C ARG A 202 6.10 20.29 -16.25
N ARG A 203 7.27 19.64 -16.14
CA ARG A 203 8.59 20.27 -15.97
C ARG A 203 9.55 20.04 -17.15
N SER A 204 9.00 19.88 -18.35
CA SER A 204 9.75 19.89 -19.62
C SER A 204 9.46 21.17 -20.39
#